data_AF-A0A4Q3GVT0-F1
#
_entry.id   AF-A0A4Q3GVT0-F1
#
_cell.length_a   1.000
_cell.length_b   1.000
_cell.length_c   1.000
_cell.angle_alpha   90.00
_cell.angle_beta   90.00
_cell.angle_gamma   90.00
#
_symmetry.space_group_name_H-M   'P 1'
#
loop_
_entity.id
_entity.type
_entity.pdbx_description
1 polymer ?
#
loop_
_entity_poly.entity_id
_entity_poly.type
_entity_poly.pdbx_seq_one_letter_code
_entity_poly.pdbx_strand_id
1 'polypeptide(L)'
;MSEEITIPTASQSEAEAGSVTDKAMTPLRTKQAIDAQTVSLDVLALSSGAGMVGIRNDRSQADKNAEGPSIFDFIPPAERAAILAGTSTYDATDDFNQAFAEMDGTGLTLLVPGGTYRVRKLMIGGSNFTINSHGAWLHQMPGLRVDNNIHPILSILPTAHDVDIGNWYFRGNIDFDAAAFPGGEDGYMHGIAIASAKNITVGDIYGEDILGDLLYTYGRNTSEAEMIRNLRVGVVRGSNIYRCIVALVGAECRIEGIIQEGPVGFRDLDVEPNNASGTYQAVEADIGFVTGSQVSIISADADVINKSVRIGTLDLDGSRLANSSAPYPRYQGVGAIALALMNCDTTSIGEMRLQNYASYPVNMTSNWRELSIGSLYFANCGAADNTLKGIFVQRALDQDRNELPPPEGAVLRIGKVTGRLESSVIALPGSAGRRLVASFSGRIRVEIGSAKVSNGMIASGVSGSIDVDGEWDFGEGYNEIAILGCRKLIVTGMKATNAATTYGMYGSEEITLIGCEGEFGVGFDYTGASTNIVSIGKPIVG
;
A
#
# COMPACT_ATOMS: atom_id res chain seq x y z
N MET A 1 -12.51 1.62 -98.33
CA MET A 1 -13.69 0.81 -98.01
C MET A 1 -13.65 0.57 -96.52
N SER A 2 -14.57 1.14 -95.75
CA SER A 2 -14.73 0.83 -94.33
C SER A 2 -15.69 -0.35 -94.23
N GLU A 3 -15.21 -1.50 -93.75
CA GLU A 3 -16.08 -2.60 -93.38
C GLU A 3 -16.85 -2.22 -92.11
N GLU A 4 -18.17 -2.20 -92.20
CA GLU A 4 -19.05 -2.04 -91.05
C GLU A 4 -19.18 -3.39 -90.35
N ILE A 5 -18.60 -3.52 -89.16
CA ILE A 5 -18.73 -4.72 -88.32
C ILE A 5 -20.00 -4.56 -87.48
N THR A 6 -21.03 -5.35 -87.79
CA THR A 6 -22.27 -5.41 -86.99
C THR A 6 -22.10 -6.46 -85.89
N ILE A 7 -22.01 -6.02 -84.64
CA ILE A 7 -21.99 -6.91 -83.46
C ILE A 7 -23.42 -6.96 -82.87
N PRO A 8 -24.07 -8.14 -82.79
CA PRO A 8 -25.39 -8.27 -82.19
C PRO A 8 -25.37 -7.98 -80.68
N THR A 9 -26.43 -7.40 -80.15
CA THR A 9 -26.55 -7.10 -78.70
C THR A 9 -27.12 -8.29 -77.93
N ALA A 10 -26.62 -8.53 -76.71
CA ALA A 10 -27.14 -9.56 -75.82
C ALA A 10 -28.54 -9.21 -75.30
N SER A 11 -29.43 -10.21 -75.26
CA SER A 11 -30.70 -10.13 -74.54
C SER A 11 -30.48 -10.16 -73.02
N GLN A 12 -31.54 -9.96 -72.22
CA GLN A 12 -31.45 -10.00 -70.76
C GLN A 12 -30.94 -11.35 -70.23
N SER A 13 -31.57 -12.43 -70.67
CA SER A 13 -31.24 -13.78 -70.23
C SER A 13 -29.83 -14.18 -70.65
N GLU A 14 -29.36 -13.72 -71.80
CA GLU A 14 -27.99 -13.94 -72.27
C GLU A 14 -26.97 -13.15 -71.44
N ALA A 15 -27.30 -11.90 -71.09
CA ALA A 15 -26.49 -11.06 -70.21
C ALA A 15 -26.40 -11.63 -68.78
N GLU A 16 -27.51 -12.13 -68.23
CA GLU A 16 -27.58 -12.73 -66.89
C GLU A 16 -26.89 -14.10 -66.82
N ALA A 17 -26.98 -14.90 -67.90
CA ALA A 17 -26.33 -16.21 -67.97
C ALA A 17 -24.82 -16.13 -68.23
N GLY A 18 -24.33 -15.03 -68.83
CA GLY A 18 -22.91 -14.83 -69.16
C GLY A 18 -22.33 -15.87 -70.11
N SER A 19 -23.17 -16.60 -70.85
CA SER A 19 -22.80 -17.78 -71.64
C SER A 19 -22.54 -17.49 -73.12
N VAL A 20 -22.75 -16.25 -73.58
CA VAL A 20 -22.63 -15.85 -74.99
C VAL A 20 -21.46 -14.89 -75.16
N THR A 21 -20.47 -15.27 -75.94
CA THR A 21 -19.19 -14.53 -76.09
C THR A 21 -19.09 -13.68 -77.37
N ASP A 22 -20.07 -13.78 -78.27
CA ASP A 22 -20.10 -13.11 -79.58
C ASP A 22 -21.12 -11.96 -79.66
N LYS A 23 -21.66 -11.53 -78.51
CA LYS A 23 -22.63 -10.43 -78.39
C LYS A 23 -22.14 -9.30 -77.50
N ALA A 24 -22.53 -8.07 -77.83
CA ALA A 24 -22.22 -6.88 -77.04
C ALA A 24 -23.23 -6.68 -75.90
N MET A 25 -22.72 -6.37 -74.69
CA MET A 25 -23.53 -5.85 -73.59
C MET A 25 -23.95 -4.41 -73.87
N THR A 26 -25.24 -4.08 -73.72
CA THR A 26 -25.69 -2.69 -73.83
C THR A 26 -25.38 -1.93 -72.53
N PRO A 27 -25.31 -0.58 -72.56
CA PRO A 27 -25.18 0.22 -71.35
C PRO A 27 -26.27 -0.07 -70.30
N LEU A 28 -27.50 -0.38 -70.74
CA LEU A 28 -28.60 -0.77 -69.87
C LEU A 28 -28.32 -2.09 -69.14
N ARG A 29 -27.83 -3.11 -69.86
CA ARG A 29 -27.49 -4.41 -69.25
C ARG A 29 -26.29 -4.29 -68.31
N THR A 30 -25.32 -3.45 -68.67
CA THR A 30 -24.18 -3.14 -67.81
C THR A 30 -24.63 -2.46 -66.51
N LYS A 31 -25.53 -1.47 -66.59
CA LYS A 31 -26.13 -0.82 -65.42
C LYS A 31 -26.89 -1.81 -64.53
N GLN A 32 -27.74 -2.66 -65.12
CA GLN A 32 -28.49 -3.67 -64.36
C GLN A 32 -27.58 -4.65 -63.63
N ALA A 33 -26.48 -5.08 -64.25
CA ALA A 33 -25.49 -5.94 -63.60
C ALA A 33 -24.78 -5.24 -62.43
N ILE A 34 -24.42 -3.95 -62.59
CA ILE A 34 -23.82 -3.15 -61.52
C ILE A 34 -24.81 -2.92 -60.38
N ASP A 35 -26.07 -2.54 -60.70
CA ASP A 35 -27.13 -2.34 -59.72
C ASP A 35 -27.39 -3.63 -58.91
N ALA A 36 -27.31 -4.81 -59.56
CA ALA A 36 -27.45 -6.11 -58.90
C ALA A 36 -26.24 -6.51 -58.04
N GLN A 37 -25.05 -5.97 -58.31
CA GLN A 37 -23.85 -6.19 -57.50
C GLN A 37 -23.70 -5.19 -56.34
N THR A 38 -24.48 -4.11 -56.34
CA THR A 38 -24.40 -3.10 -55.28
C THR A 38 -25.11 -3.64 -54.04
N VAL A 39 -24.36 -3.86 -52.96
CA VAL A 39 -24.93 -4.22 -51.66
C VAL A 39 -25.88 -3.10 -51.23
N SER A 40 -27.15 -3.40 -50.98
CA SER A 40 -28.10 -2.36 -50.57
C SER A 40 -27.68 -1.77 -49.22
N LEU A 41 -27.94 -0.48 -49.02
CA LEU A 41 -27.72 0.19 -47.73
C LEU A 41 -28.50 -0.50 -46.60
N ASP A 42 -29.63 -1.13 -46.90
CA ASP A 42 -30.42 -1.89 -45.94
C ASP A 42 -29.73 -3.20 -45.54
N VAL A 43 -28.99 -3.85 -46.46
CA VAL A 43 -28.15 -5.01 -46.14
C VAL A 43 -26.98 -4.60 -45.27
N LEU A 44 -26.40 -3.42 -45.47
CA LEU A 44 -25.36 -2.86 -44.60
C LEU A 44 -25.90 -2.46 -43.21
N ALA A 45 -27.20 -2.12 -43.11
CA ALA A 45 -27.87 -1.77 -41.86
C ALA A 45 -28.41 -2.99 -41.08
N LEU A 46 -28.44 -4.18 -41.69
CA LEU A 46 -28.81 -5.43 -41.01
C LEU A 46 -27.64 -5.96 -40.19
N SER A 47 -27.89 -6.33 -38.93
CA SER A 47 -26.89 -6.89 -38.01
C SER A 47 -26.19 -8.16 -38.54
N SER A 48 -26.81 -8.86 -39.49
CA SER A 48 -26.23 -10.01 -40.20
C SER A 48 -25.39 -9.64 -41.43
N GLY A 49 -25.64 -8.48 -42.06
CA GLY A 49 -24.90 -8.04 -43.26
C GLY A 49 -23.53 -7.46 -42.96
N ALA A 50 -23.37 -6.85 -41.77
CA ALA A 50 -22.07 -6.40 -41.26
C ALA A 50 -21.05 -7.54 -41.16
N GLY A 51 -21.50 -8.78 -40.93
CA GLY A 51 -20.63 -9.97 -40.88
C GLY A 51 -20.11 -10.45 -42.25
N MET A 52 -20.73 -10.02 -43.35
CA MET A 52 -20.34 -10.43 -44.71
C MET A 52 -19.38 -9.46 -45.39
N VAL A 53 -19.36 -8.21 -44.93
CA VAL A 53 -18.43 -7.20 -45.44
C VAL A 53 -17.23 -7.19 -44.51
N GLY A 54 -16.14 -7.84 -44.93
CA GLY A 54 -14.81 -7.74 -44.31
C GLY A 54 -14.25 -6.33 -44.45
N ILE A 55 -14.95 -5.32 -43.93
CA ILE A 55 -14.37 -4.01 -43.65
C ILE A 55 -13.26 -4.31 -42.66
N ARG A 56 -12.05 -3.85 -42.98
CA ARG A 56 -10.86 -3.96 -42.13
C ARG A 56 -11.05 -3.18 -40.82
N ASN A 57 -11.92 -3.69 -39.94
CA ASN A 57 -11.54 -3.80 -38.55
C ASN A 57 -10.46 -4.88 -38.56
N ASP A 58 -9.30 -4.51 -38.08
CA ASP A 58 -8.05 -5.26 -37.98
C ASP A 58 -8.13 -6.65 -37.30
N ARG A 59 -9.33 -7.10 -36.90
CA ARG A 59 -9.63 -8.45 -36.42
C ARG A 59 -11.00 -8.92 -36.95
N SER A 60 -11.13 -10.20 -37.33
CA SER A 60 -12.42 -10.76 -37.74
C SER A 60 -13.37 -10.91 -36.53
N GLN A 61 -14.70 -10.94 -36.75
CA GLN A 61 -15.66 -11.17 -35.65
C GLN A 61 -15.41 -12.52 -34.96
N ALA A 62 -14.92 -13.53 -35.68
CA ALA A 62 -14.55 -14.81 -35.11
C ALA A 62 -13.34 -14.69 -34.17
N ASP A 63 -12.34 -13.87 -34.51
CA ASP A 63 -11.17 -13.61 -33.66
C ASP A 63 -11.58 -12.81 -32.41
N LYS A 64 -12.47 -11.82 -32.56
CA LYS A 64 -13.06 -11.07 -31.43
C LYS A 64 -13.83 -12.00 -30.48
N ASN A 65 -14.55 -12.97 -31.03
CA ASN A 65 -15.29 -13.96 -30.25
C ASN A 65 -14.37 -15.02 -29.60
N ALA A 66 -13.14 -15.21 -30.11
CA ALA A 66 -12.20 -16.22 -29.62
C ALA A 66 -11.20 -15.70 -28.57
N GLU A 67 -10.76 -14.45 -28.70
CA GLU A 67 -9.70 -13.86 -27.84
C GLU A 67 -10.23 -12.85 -26.81
N GLY A 68 -11.51 -12.47 -26.91
CA GLY A 68 -12.11 -11.38 -26.15
C GLY A 68 -11.93 -10.00 -26.81
N PRO A 69 -12.73 -9.00 -26.38
CA PRO A 69 -12.63 -7.65 -26.91
C PRO A 69 -11.28 -7.03 -26.53
N SER A 70 -10.77 -6.16 -27.40
CA SER A 70 -9.59 -5.36 -27.12
C SER A 70 -9.98 -3.91 -26.94
N ILE A 71 -9.27 -3.15 -26.12
CA ILE A 71 -9.46 -1.69 -26.03
C ILE A 71 -9.33 -1.00 -27.40
N PHE A 72 -8.54 -1.57 -28.32
CA PHE A 72 -8.42 -1.04 -29.68
C PHE A 72 -9.67 -1.26 -30.53
N ASP A 73 -10.62 -2.10 -30.15
CA ASP A 73 -11.93 -2.15 -30.81
C ASP A 73 -12.74 -0.86 -30.60
N PHE A 74 -12.44 -0.11 -29.53
CA PHE A 74 -13.10 1.14 -29.15
C PHE A 74 -12.31 2.35 -29.66
N ILE A 75 -10.98 2.29 -29.57
CA ILE A 75 -10.10 3.41 -29.96
C ILE A 75 -9.98 3.55 -31.49
N PRO A 76 -10.09 4.77 -32.05
CA PRO A 76 -9.92 5.04 -33.47
C PRO A 76 -8.60 4.50 -34.04
N PRO A 77 -8.59 3.84 -35.21
CA PRO A 77 -7.37 3.27 -35.80
C PRO A 77 -6.20 4.25 -35.95
N ALA A 78 -6.48 5.53 -36.18
CA ALA A 78 -5.47 6.58 -36.34
C ALA A 78 -4.62 6.82 -35.08
N GLU A 79 -5.16 6.51 -33.89
CA GLU A 79 -4.52 6.82 -32.61
C GLU A 79 -3.63 5.68 -32.08
N ARG A 80 -3.90 4.45 -32.54
CA ARG A 80 -3.30 3.21 -31.99
C ARG A 80 -1.77 3.20 -32.11
N ALA A 81 -1.23 3.62 -33.25
CA ALA A 81 0.22 3.67 -33.46
C ALA A 81 0.92 4.63 -32.49
N ALA A 82 0.33 5.78 -32.21
CA ALA A 82 0.89 6.75 -31.27
C ALA A 82 0.81 6.27 -29.82
N ILE A 83 -0.26 5.54 -29.46
CA ILE A 83 -0.43 4.92 -28.13
C ILE A 83 0.65 3.85 -27.90
N LEU A 84 0.82 2.93 -28.85
CA LEU A 84 1.85 1.89 -28.79
C LEU A 84 3.27 2.49 -28.72
N ALA A 85 3.48 3.63 -29.37
CA ALA A 85 4.75 4.36 -29.34
C ALA A 85 4.93 5.26 -28.09
N GLY A 86 3.92 5.38 -27.22
CA GLY A 86 3.97 6.26 -26.05
C GLY A 86 3.97 7.76 -26.36
N THR A 87 3.54 8.17 -27.56
CA THR A 87 3.55 9.57 -28.03
C THR A 87 2.15 10.15 -28.19
N SER A 88 1.10 9.36 -27.97
CA SER A 88 -0.28 9.81 -28.15
C SER A 88 -0.65 10.95 -27.20
N THR A 89 -1.43 11.90 -27.74
CA THR A 89 -2.13 12.94 -26.98
C THR A 89 -3.63 12.70 -26.90
N TYR A 90 -4.12 11.61 -27.50
CA TYR A 90 -5.53 11.25 -27.54
C TYR A 90 -6.04 10.88 -26.14
N ASP A 91 -7.19 11.45 -25.77
CA ASP A 91 -7.89 11.10 -24.53
C ASP A 91 -8.74 9.84 -24.76
N ALA A 92 -8.31 8.72 -24.20
CA ALA A 92 -8.98 7.43 -24.33
C ALA A 92 -10.03 7.18 -23.24
N THR A 93 -10.39 8.19 -22.43
CA THR A 93 -11.29 8.01 -21.27
C THR A 93 -12.63 7.38 -21.65
N ASP A 94 -13.29 7.91 -22.68
CA ASP A 94 -14.61 7.43 -23.08
C ASP A 94 -14.54 6.03 -23.68
N ASP A 95 -13.49 5.72 -24.43
CA ASP A 95 -13.27 4.39 -25.02
C ASP A 95 -13.12 3.31 -23.95
N PHE A 96 -12.33 3.58 -22.90
CA PHE A 96 -12.17 2.67 -21.77
C PHE A 96 -13.48 2.50 -20.99
N ASN A 97 -14.17 3.60 -20.68
CA ASN A 97 -15.42 3.53 -19.93
C ASN A 97 -16.51 2.78 -20.71
N GLN A 98 -16.56 2.94 -22.03
CA GLN A 98 -17.42 2.14 -22.89
C GLN A 98 -17.01 0.66 -22.87
N ALA A 99 -15.72 0.36 -23.03
CA ALA A 99 -15.23 -1.02 -23.00
C ALA A 99 -15.57 -1.72 -21.68
N PHE A 100 -15.40 -1.05 -20.53
CA PHE A 100 -15.75 -1.63 -19.23
C PHE A 100 -17.25 -1.90 -19.09
N ALA A 101 -18.09 -0.98 -19.58
CA ALA A 101 -19.54 -1.18 -19.57
C ALA A 101 -19.97 -2.38 -20.42
N GLU A 102 -19.30 -2.61 -21.56
CA GLU A 102 -19.57 -3.77 -22.43
C GLU A 102 -19.04 -5.10 -21.86
N MET A 103 -18.11 -5.06 -20.89
CA MET A 103 -17.58 -6.26 -20.22
C MET A 103 -18.45 -6.77 -19.07
N ASP A 104 -19.38 -5.97 -18.58
CA ASP A 104 -20.23 -6.32 -17.43
C ASP A 104 -21.00 -7.64 -17.64
N GLY A 105 -20.80 -8.58 -16.73
CA GLY A 105 -21.44 -9.90 -16.70
C GLY A 105 -20.94 -10.90 -17.76
N THR A 106 -19.98 -10.52 -18.60
CA THR A 106 -19.59 -11.32 -19.78
C THR A 106 -18.77 -12.57 -19.46
N GLY A 107 -18.01 -12.58 -18.36
CA GLY A 107 -17.01 -13.60 -18.06
C GLY A 107 -15.79 -13.56 -18.96
N LEU A 108 -15.67 -12.56 -19.84
CA LEU A 108 -14.59 -12.44 -20.81
C LEU A 108 -13.38 -11.70 -20.24
N THR A 109 -12.28 -11.72 -20.98
CA THR A 109 -11.10 -10.90 -20.73
C THR A 109 -11.03 -9.74 -21.71
N LEU A 110 -10.95 -8.51 -21.21
CA LEU A 110 -10.63 -7.32 -22.00
C LEU A 110 -9.11 -7.24 -22.19
N LEU A 111 -8.67 -7.25 -23.44
CA LEU A 111 -7.26 -7.11 -23.81
C LEU A 111 -6.89 -5.64 -23.97
N VAL A 112 -6.00 -5.14 -23.14
CA VAL A 112 -5.39 -3.82 -23.29
C VAL A 112 -3.95 -4.05 -23.73
N PRO A 113 -3.58 -3.75 -24.99
CA PRO A 113 -2.20 -3.88 -25.44
C PRO A 113 -1.26 -2.95 -24.67
N GLY A 114 0.01 -3.34 -24.54
CA GLY A 114 1.03 -2.47 -23.94
C GLY A 114 1.20 -1.17 -24.74
N GLY A 115 1.25 -0.04 -24.05
CA GLY A 115 1.32 1.31 -24.63
C GLY A 115 1.07 2.36 -23.56
N THR A 116 1.01 3.65 -23.95
CA THR A 116 0.65 4.74 -23.04
C THR A 116 -0.67 5.36 -23.47
N TYR A 117 -1.65 5.27 -22.59
CA TYR A 117 -3.00 5.78 -22.78
C TYR A 117 -3.19 7.02 -21.93
N ARG A 118 -3.56 8.15 -22.54
CA ARG A 118 -3.94 9.33 -21.76
C ARG A 118 -5.38 9.23 -21.34
N VAL A 119 -5.64 9.44 -20.06
CA VAL A 119 -6.99 9.30 -19.48
C VAL A 119 -7.21 10.34 -18.40
N ARG A 120 -8.47 10.71 -18.17
CA ARG A 120 -8.88 11.59 -17.08
C ARG A 120 -9.21 10.79 -15.83
N LYS A 121 -10.27 9.99 -15.92
CA LYS A 121 -10.74 9.10 -14.85
C LYS A 121 -11.45 7.92 -15.49
N LEU A 122 -10.88 6.75 -15.28
CA LEU A 122 -11.46 5.48 -15.69
C LEU A 122 -12.37 4.94 -14.60
N MET A 123 -13.48 4.31 -14.99
CA MET A 123 -14.52 3.83 -14.07
C MET A 123 -14.86 2.37 -14.34
N ILE A 124 -14.40 1.48 -13.47
CA ILE A 124 -14.72 0.06 -13.51
C ILE A 124 -15.90 -0.19 -12.58
N GLY A 125 -17.05 -0.53 -13.17
CA GLY A 125 -18.21 -1.09 -12.48
C GLY A 125 -18.56 -2.48 -13.04
N GLY A 126 -19.72 -3.01 -12.66
CA GLY A 126 -20.22 -4.28 -13.19
C GLY A 126 -19.59 -5.51 -12.53
N SER A 127 -19.71 -6.69 -13.14
CA SER A 127 -19.19 -7.91 -12.54
C SER A 127 -18.71 -8.99 -13.49
N ASN A 128 -17.96 -9.94 -12.93
CA ASN A 128 -17.56 -11.17 -13.61
C ASN A 128 -16.83 -10.91 -14.94
N PHE A 129 -15.69 -10.23 -14.89
CA PHE A 129 -14.80 -10.09 -16.04
C PHE A 129 -13.35 -9.88 -15.61
N THR A 130 -12.43 -10.05 -16.56
CA THR A 130 -11.00 -9.83 -16.36
C THR A 130 -10.50 -8.73 -17.29
N ILE A 131 -9.49 -7.98 -16.87
CA ILE A 131 -8.71 -7.08 -17.72
C ILE A 131 -7.27 -7.57 -17.74
N ASN A 132 -6.74 -7.81 -18.93
CA ASN A 132 -5.33 -8.09 -19.12
C ASN A 132 -4.64 -6.88 -19.75
N SER A 133 -3.89 -6.15 -18.93
CA SER A 133 -3.27 -4.87 -19.29
C SER A 133 -2.05 -4.97 -20.21
N HIS A 134 -1.42 -6.14 -20.33
CA HIS A 134 -0.12 -6.33 -20.99
C HIS A 134 0.94 -5.26 -20.65
N GLY A 135 0.92 -4.72 -19.44
CA GLY A 135 1.85 -3.67 -19.00
C GLY A 135 1.56 -2.28 -19.56
N ALA A 136 0.30 -2.00 -19.91
CA ALA A 136 -0.15 -0.67 -20.29
C ALA A 136 0.09 0.38 -19.20
N TRP A 137 0.42 1.59 -19.66
CA TRP A 137 0.52 2.80 -18.85
C TRP A 137 -0.75 3.63 -18.99
N LEU A 138 -1.32 4.00 -17.85
CA LEU A 138 -2.35 5.03 -17.76
C LEU A 138 -1.68 6.33 -17.33
N HIS A 139 -1.62 7.30 -18.24
CA HIS A 139 -1.09 8.63 -17.97
C HIS A 139 -2.26 9.59 -17.74
N GLN A 140 -2.35 10.13 -16.53
CA GLN A 140 -3.35 11.13 -16.18
C GLN A 140 -3.26 12.33 -17.13
N MET A 141 -4.40 12.87 -17.56
CA MET A 141 -4.44 14.18 -18.21
C MET A 141 -4.28 15.30 -17.17
N PRO A 142 -3.58 16.40 -17.50
CA PRO A 142 -3.39 17.51 -16.58
C PRO A 142 -4.69 18.29 -16.32
N GLY A 143 -4.79 18.96 -15.16
CA GLY A 143 -5.80 20.01 -14.90
C GLY A 143 -7.18 19.52 -14.46
N LEU A 144 -7.27 18.36 -13.80
CA LEU A 144 -8.54 17.74 -13.42
C LEU A 144 -9.19 18.29 -12.12
N ARG A 145 -8.48 19.10 -11.33
CA ARG A 145 -8.88 19.59 -9.99
C ARG A 145 -9.90 20.74 -9.98
N VAL A 146 -10.93 20.72 -10.84
CA VAL A 146 -11.95 21.79 -10.87
C VAL A 146 -13.06 21.62 -9.81
N ASP A 147 -13.03 20.55 -9.02
CA ASP A 147 -14.01 20.32 -7.94
C ASP A 147 -13.38 19.69 -6.68
N ASN A 148 -14.16 19.60 -5.59
CA ASN A 148 -13.75 19.00 -4.32
C ASN A 148 -13.88 17.45 -4.31
N ASN A 149 -13.85 16.79 -5.47
CA ASN A 149 -13.97 15.33 -5.55
C ASN A 149 -12.61 14.65 -5.67
N ILE A 150 -12.60 13.34 -5.44
CA ILE A 150 -11.46 12.48 -5.79
C ILE A 150 -11.38 12.27 -7.31
N HIS A 151 -10.18 12.46 -7.84
CA HIS A 151 -9.81 12.29 -9.25
C HIS A 151 -8.75 11.20 -9.43
N PRO A 152 -9.06 9.94 -9.10
CA PRO A 152 -8.16 8.83 -9.39
C PRO A 152 -8.00 8.66 -10.91
N ILE A 153 -6.85 8.14 -11.34
CA ILE A 153 -6.68 7.70 -12.74
C ILE A 153 -7.63 6.53 -13.02
N LEU A 154 -7.74 5.59 -12.09
CA LEU A 154 -8.65 4.45 -12.15
C LEU A 154 -9.53 4.35 -10.90
N SER A 155 -10.84 4.28 -11.07
CA SER A 155 -11.82 4.13 -9.99
C SER A 155 -12.51 2.78 -10.11
N ILE A 156 -12.45 1.98 -9.05
CA ILE A 156 -13.30 0.80 -8.87
C ILE A 156 -14.56 1.25 -8.13
N LEU A 157 -15.70 1.15 -8.81
CA LEU A 157 -16.98 1.66 -8.35
C LEU A 157 -17.66 0.69 -7.36
N PRO A 158 -18.63 1.16 -6.56
CA PRO A 158 -19.43 0.30 -5.66
C PRO A 158 -20.20 -0.82 -6.36
N THR A 159 -20.46 -0.68 -7.67
CA THR A 159 -21.12 -1.72 -8.47
C THR A 159 -20.17 -2.84 -8.87
N ALA A 160 -18.85 -2.67 -8.71
CA ALA A 160 -17.83 -3.63 -9.10
C ALA A 160 -17.82 -4.85 -8.16
N HIS A 161 -17.97 -6.04 -8.73
CA HIS A 161 -17.78 -7.30 -8.01
C HIS A 161 -17.27 -8.44 -8.88
N ASP A 162 -16.42 -9.32 -8.33
CA ASP A 162 -15.84 -10.46 -9.06
C ASP A 162 -15.06 -10.02 -10.32
N VAL A 163 -14.19 -9.00 -10.15
CA VAL A 163 -13.38 -8.43 -11.24
C VAL A 163 -11.89 -8.63 -10.94
N ASP A 164 -11.14 -9.09 -11.95
CA ASP A 164 -9.67 -9.15 -11.93
C ASP A 164 -9.11 -8.16 -12.94
N ILE A 165 -8.31 -7.18 -12.51
CA ILE A 165 -7.81 -6.13 -13.40
C ILE A 165 -6.35 -6.30 -13.83
N GLY A 166 -5.66 -7.36 -13.43
CA GLY A 166 -4.26 -7.58 -13.80
C GLY A 166 -3.31 -6.45 -13.34
N ASN A 167 -2.11 -6.41 -13.93
CA ASN A 167 -1.05 -5.48 -13.52
C ASN A 167 -1.26 -4.08 -14.11
N TRP A 168 -0.82 -2.99 -13.50
CA TRP A 168 -0.95 -1.66 -14.10
C TRP A 168 0.22 -0.73 -13.80
N TYR A 169 0.50 0.16 -14.76
CA TYR A 169 1.43 1.27 -14.59
C TYR A 169 0.67 2.59 -14.64
N PHE A 170 0.92 3.45 -13.67
CA PHE A 170 0.26 4.74 -13.52
C PHE A 170 1.29 5.87 -13.59
N ARG A 171 0.98 6.92 -14.35
CA ARG A 171 1.73 8.18 -14.32
C ARG A 171 0.77 9.32 -14.03
N GLY A 172 1.02 10.05 -12.96
CA GLY A 172 0.27 11.27 -12.63
C GLY A 172 0.90 12.51 -13.29
N ASN A 173 0.52 13.70 -12.80
CA ASN A 173 1.16 14.96 -13.18
C ASN A 173 1.47 15.83 -11.96
N ILE A 174 2.12 15.26 -10.95
CA ILE A 174 2.43 15.92 -9.67
C ILE A 174 2.92 17.37 -9.83
N ASP A 175 3.85 17.65 -10.74
CA ASP A 175 4.41 18.99 -10.95
C ASP A 175 3.37 20.00 -11.45
N PHE A 176 2.56 19.61 -12.42
CA PHE A 176 1.53 20.48 -12.99
C PHE A 176 0.39 20.69 -12.00
N ASP A 177 -0.09 19.60 -11.39
CA ASP A 177 -1.27 19.62 -10.56
C ASP A 177 -1.00 20.22 -9.16
N ALA A 178 0.23 20.11 -8.64
CA ALA A 178 0.63 20.80 -7.40
C ALA A 178 0.74 22.32 -7.59
N ALA A 179 1.30 22.77 -8.71
CA ALA A 179 1.47 24.21 -8.99
C ALA A 179 0.13 24.94 -9.16
N ALA A 180 -0.90 24.24 -9.66
CA ALA A 180 -2.24 24.80 -9.83
C ALA A 180 -2.97 25.11 -8.50
N PHE A 181 -2.52 24.58 -7.35
CA PHE A 181 -3.21 24.73 -6.06
C PHE A 181 -2.26 25.01 -4.88
N PRO A 182 -1.82 26.27 -4.70
CA PRO A 182 -1.02 26.69 -3.54
C PRO A 182 -1.90 26.70 -2.29
N GLY A 183 -2.04 25.54 -1.64
CA GLY A 183 -2.91 25.31 -0.48
C GLY A 183 -2.89 23.86 0.02
N GLY A 184 -2.49 22.92 -0.84
CA GLY A 184 -1.61 21.80 -0.48
C GLY A 184 -2.16 20.62 0.33
N GLU A 185 -3.39 20.65 0.85
CA GLU A 185 -3.78 19.59 1.81
C GLU A 185 -4.42 18.36 1.18
N ASP A 186 -5.18 18.51 0.10
CA ASP A 186 -5.97 17.39 -0.38
C ASP A 186 -5.40 16.77 -1.65
N GLY A 187 -4.48 15.81 -1.47
CA GLY A 187 -3.98 14.91 -2.52
C GLY A 187 -5.06 13.98 -3.08
N TYR A 188 -6.09 14.53 -3.73
CA TYR A 188 -7.25 13.80 -4.26
C TYR A 188 -7.01 13.09 -5.61
N MET A 189 -5.79 13.13 -6.15
CA MET A 189 -5.43 12.55 -7.44
C MET A 189 -4.69 11.24 -7.26
N HIS A 190 -5.45 10.19 -6.97
CA HIS A 190 -4.90 8.87 -6.69
C HIS A 190 -4.51 8.12 -7.99
N GLY A 191 -3.65 7.12 -7.90
CA GLY A 191 -3.44 6.19 -9.02
C GLY A 191 -4.70 5.35 -9.23
N ILE A 192 -5.03 4.54 -8.24
CA ILE A 192 -6.25 3.74 -8.17
C ILE A 192 -7.01 4.03 -6.88
N ALA A 193 -8.33 4.24 -6.98
CA ALA A 193 -9.23 4.34 -5.85
C ALA A 193 -10.27 3.21 -5.89
N ILE A 194 -10.46 2.54 -4.76
CA ILE A 194 -11.41 1.43 -4.62
C ILE A 194 -12.46 1.80 -3.59
N ALA A 195 -13.72 1.92 -4.01
CA ALA A 195 -14.83 2.26 -3.14
C ALA A 195 -15.87 1.15 -3.15
N SER A 196 -16.20 0.61 -1.97
CA SER A 196 -17.36 -0.27 -1.76
C SER A 196 -17.45 -1.51 -2.68
N ALA A 197 -16.31 -2.08 -3.06
CA ALA A 197 -16.23 -3.17 -4.03
C ALA A 197 -15.97 -4.54 -3.39
N LYS A 198 -16.38 -5.63 -4.06
CA LYS A 198 -16.31 -7.00 -3.50
C LYS A 198 -15.59 -7.96 -4.42
N ASN A 199 -14.76 -8.84 -3.87
CA ASN A 199 -14.03 -9.85 -4.65
C ASN A 199 -13.23 -9.23 -5.81
N ILE A 200 -12.49 -8.17 -5.51
CA ILE A 200 -11.66 -7.48 -6.49
C ILE A 200 -10.25 -8.02 -6.39
N THR A 201 -9.68 -8.41 -7.53
CA THR A 201 -8.25 -8.72 -7.65
C THR A 201 -7.58 -7.66 -8.51
N VAL A 202 -6.53 -7.07 -7.98
CA VAL A 202 -5.61 -6.17 -8.67
C VAL A 202 -4.27 -6.87 -8.72
N GLY A 203 -3.63 -6.91 -9.88
CA GLY A 203 -2.27 -7.43 -10.00
C GLY A 203 -1.23 -6.49 -9.38
N ASP A 204 -0.01 -6.57 -9.88
CA ASP A 204 1.07 -5.65 -9.50
C ASP A 204 0.78 -4.26 -10.03
N ILE A 205 1.01 -3.25 -9.20
CA ILE A 205 0.88 -1.85 -9.61
C ILE A 205 2.19 -1.10 -9.40
N TYR A 206 2.55 -0.29 -10.39
CA TYR A 206 3.61 0.70 -10.29
C TYR A 206 3.01 2.08 -10.55
N GLY A 207 3.38 3.07 -9.75
CA GLY A 207 2.97 4.46 -9.93
C GLY A 207 4.14 5.41 -9.84
N GLU A 208 4.12 6.42 -10.71
CA GLU A 208 5.02 7.56 -10.63
C GLU A 208 4.32 8.90 -10.79
N ASP A 209 4.89 9.92 -10.15
CA ASP A 209 4.44 11.32 -10.25
C ASP A 209 2.96 11.49 -9.85
N ILE A 210 2.53 10.75 -8.82
CA ILE A 210 1.16 10.74 -8.32
C ILE A 210 0.98 11.82 -7.26
N LEU A 211 0.01 12.72 -7.44
CA LEU A 211 -0.27 13.81 -6.48
C LEU A 211 -1.11 13.37 -5.26
N GLY A 212 -1.79 12.23 -5.34
CA GLY A 212 -2.49 11.62 -4.22
C GLY A 212 -1.75 10.40 -3.69
N ASP A 213 -2.55 9.39 -3.32
CA ASP A 213 -2.04 8.06 -2.99
C ASP A 213 -2.00 7.18 -4.23
N LEU A 214 -1.03 6.27 -4.35
CA LEU A 214 -1.03 5.35 -5.49
C LEU A 214 -2.21 4.37 -5.40
N LEU A 215 -2.38 3.70 -4.26
CA LEU A 215 -3.57 2.88 -3.96
C LEU A 215 -4.33 3.50 -2.80
N TYR A 216 -5.61 3.82 -3.03
CA TYR A 216 -6.52 4.36 -2.03
C TYR A 216 -7.75 3.46 -1.89
N THR A 217 -8.09 3.06 -0.66
CA THR A 217 -9.37 2.38 -0.38
C THR A 217 -10.32 3.31 0.35
N TYR A 218 -11.62 3.12 0.13
CA TYR A 218 -12.69 3.86 0.80
C TYR A 218 -13.86 2.92 1.13
N GLY A 219 -13.76 2.25 2.26
CA GLY A 219 -14.80 1.36 2.78
C GLY A 219 -15.56 1.99 3.94
N ARG A 220 -16.90 1.90 3.94
CA ARG A 220 -17.75 2.44 5.02
C ARG A 220 -18.55 1.33 5.70
N ASN A 221 -18.78 1.48 6.99
CA ASN A 221 -19.56 0.55 7.82
C ASN A 221 -21.04 0.98 7.98
N THR A 222 -21.50 1.94 7.18
CA THR A 222 -22.90 2.42 7.18
C THR A 222 -23.85 1.40 6.58
N SER A 223 -23.37 0.55 5.68
CA SER A 223 -24.11 -0.60 5.13
C SER A 223 -23.14 -1.63 4.55
N GLU A 224 -23.55 -2.90 4.46
CA GLU A 224 -22.74 -3.96 3.81
C GLU A 224 -22.52 -3.69 2.31
N ALA A 225 -23.30 -2.81 1.67
CA ALA A 225 -23.08 -2.38 0.29
C ALA A 225 -21.92 -1.37 0.15
N GLU A 226 -21.52 -0.71 1.23
CA GLU A 226 -20.42 0.27 1.23
C GLU A 226 -19.09 -0.31 1.75
N MET A 227 -19.10 -1.58 2.15
CA MET A 227 -17.91 -2.27 2.65
C MET A 227 -17.08 -2.84 1.50
N ILE A 228 -15.76 -2.81 1.67
CA ILE A 228 -14.82 -3.48 0.79
C ILE A 228 -14.53 -4.87 1.36
N ARG A 229 -14.74 -5.91 0.53
CA ARG A 229 -14.60 -7.32 0.90
C ARG A 229 -13.68 -8.07 -0.04
N ASN A 230 -12.81 -8.91 0.51
CA ASN A 230 -11.95 -9.82 -0.26
C ASN A 230 -11.19 -9.08 -1.38
N LEU A 231 -10.64 -7.90 -1.05
CA LEU A 231 -9.74 -7.17 -1.95
C LEU A 231 -8.38 -7.87 -1.93
N ARG A 232 -7.86 -8.21 -3.11
CA ARG A 232 -6.51 -8.76 -3.28
C ARG A 232 -5.72 -7.83 -4.19
N VAL A 233 -4.50 -7.50 -3.77
CA VAL A 233 -3.58 -6.67 -4.53
C VAL A 233 -2.23 -7.38 -4.59
N GLY A 234 -1.58 -7.35 -5.76
CA GLY A 234 -0.19 -7.77 -5.92
C GLY A 234 0.78 -6.82 -5.21
N VAL A 235 1.98 -6.65 -5.77
CA VAL A 235 2.98 -5.73 -5.23
C VAL A 235 2.70 -4.30 -5.69
N VAL A 236 2.64 -3.36 -4.75
CA VAL A 236 2.47 -1.93 -4.99
C VAL A 236 3.83 -1.22 -4.91
N ARG A 237 4.22 -0.54 -5.99
CA ARG A 237 5.52 0.14 -6.10
C ARG A 237 5.32 1.61 -6.43
N GLY A 238 5.93 2.50 -5.65
CA GLY A 238 5.77 3.94 -5.81
C GLY A 238 7.10 4.68 -5.96
N SER A 239 7.14 5.62 -6.90
CA SER A 239 8.25 6.57 -7.07
C SER A 239 7.70 7.98 -7.24
N ASN A 240 8.22 8.95 -6.49
CA ASN A 240 7.71 10.33 -6.49
C ASN A 240 6.19 10.42 -6.23
N ILE A 241 5.78 9.92 -5.07
CA ILE A 241 4.38 9.92 -4.63
C ILE A 241 4.16 11.04 -3.62
N TYR A 242 3.22 11.95 -3.86
CA TYR A 242 3.01 13.13 -3.01
C TYR A 242 2.48 12.78 -1.61
N ARG A 243 1.58 11.80 -1.50
CA ARG A 243 1.06 11.33 -0.20
C ARG A 243 1.58 9.93 0.12
N CYS A 244 0.78 8.91 -0.17
CA CYS A 244 1.06 7.54 0.24
C CYS A 244 1.22 6.57 -0.92
N ILE A 245 2.07 5.56 -0.78
CA ILE A 245 2.05 4.44 -1.74
C ILE A 245 0.73 3.68 -1.57
N VAL A 246 0.36 3.34 -0.33
CA VAL A 246 -0.94 2.73 0.01
C VAL A 246 -1.60 3.49 1.14
N ALA A 247 -2.85 3.91 0.93
CA ALA A 247 -3.73 4.46 1.96
C ALA A 247 -4.98 3.57 2.11
N LEU A 248 -5.17 2.98 3.30
CA LEU A 248 -6.30 2.12 3.62
C LEU A 248 -7.31 2.85 4.50
N VAL A 249 -8.28 3.52 3.86
CA VAL A 249 -9.42 4.18 4.55
C VAL A 249 -10.60 3.22 4.61
N GLY A 250 -10.41 2.13 5.36
CA GLY A 250 -11.37 1.05 5.51
C GLY A 250 -11.32 0.03 4.38
N ALA A 251 -11.03 -1.23 4.73
CA ALA A 251 -11.06 -2.38 3.82
C ALA A 251 -10.87 -3.70 4.58
N GLU A 252 -11.34 -4.79 3.98
CA GLU A 252 -10.85 -6.14 4.23
C GLU A 252 -9.99 -6.57 3.03
N CYS A 253 -8.68 -6.69 3.21
CA CYS A 253 -7.76 -6.85 2.09
C CYS A 253 -6.53 -7.72 2.36
N ARG A 254 -5.94 -8.20 1.27
CA ARG A 254 -4.60 -8.80 1.23
C ARG A 254 -3.76 -8.06 0.19
N ILE A 255 -2.55 -7.66 0.56
CA ILE A 255 -1.57 -7.02 -0.34
C ILE A 255 -0.29 -7.86 -0.33
N GLU A 256 0.22 -8.26 -1.49
CA GLU A 256 1.45 -9.06 -1.53
C GLU A 256 2.67 -8.30 -1.02
N GLY A 257 2.83 -7.04 -1.40
CA GLY A 257 3.88 -6.20 -0.84
C GLY A 257 3.80 -4.74 -1.23
N ILE A 258 4.57 -3.91 -0.54
CA ILE A 258 4.68 -2.47 -0.77
C ILE A 258 6.16 -2.10 -0.85
N ILE A 259 6.57 -1.40 -1.91
CA ILE A 259 7.96 -1.00 -2.14
C ILE A 259 8.05 0.49 -2.45
N GLN A 260 8.84 1.18 -1.66
CA GLN A 260 9.30 2.53 -1.94
C GLN A 260 10.47 2.49 -2.93
N GLU A 261 10.21 2.77 -4.22
CA GLU A 261 11.25 2.85 -5.24
C GLU A 261 11.83 4.27 -5.39
N GLY A 262 11.10 5.28 -4.94
CA GLY A 262 11.53 6.67 -4.97
C GLY A 262 10.98 7.51 -3.81
N PRO A 263 11.03 8.85 -3.92
CA PRO A 263 10.55 9.74 -2.86
C PRO A 263 9.05 9.59 -2.58
N VAL A 264 8.65 9.71 -1.31
CA VAL A 264 7.26 9.62 -0.85
C VAL A 264 7.01 10.73 0.16
N GLY A 265 6.04 11.60 -0.12
CA GLY A 265 5.82 12.81 0.66
C GLY A 265 5.17 12.58 2.03
N PHE A 266 4.39 11.51 2.23
CA PHE A 266 3.75 11.23 3.52
C PHE A 266 4.12 9.88 4.14
N ARG A 267 3.66 8.75 3.57
CA ARG A 267 3.84 7.39 4.14
C ARG A 267 3.93 6.32 3.06
N ASP A 268 4.70 5.26 3.27
CA ASP A 268 4.63 4.12 2.36
C ASP A 268 3.31 3.36 2.54
N LEU A 269 2.90 3.18 3.80
CA LEU A 269 1.60 2.63 4.16
C LEU A 269 0.94 3.50 5.22
N ASP A 270 -0.29 3.90 4.95
CA ASP A 270 -1.13 4.60 5.92
C ASP A 270 -2.47 3.89 6.08
N VAL A 271 -2.67 3.25 7.23
CA VAL A 271 -3.94 2.63 7.61
C VAL A 271 -4.72 3.67 8.41
N GLU A 272 -5.47 4.50 7.69
CA GLU A 272 -6.09 5.71 8.21
C GLU A 272 -7.60 5.79 7.97
N PRO A 273 -8.45 5.01 8.68
CA PRO A 273 -9.85 5.40 8.82
C PRO A 273 -9.92 6.84 9.35
N ASN A 274 -10.39 7.74 8.47
CA ASN A 274 -10.35 9.17 8.70
C ASN A 274 -11.42 9.61 9.72
N ASN A 275 -11.29 10.83 10.24
CA ASN A 275 -12.18 11.34 11.29
C ASN A 275 -13.62 11.56 10.74
N ALA A 276 -14.50 10.56 10.88
CA ALA A 276 -15.87 10.62 10.40
C ALA A 276 -16.83 9.76 11.24
N SER A 277 -17.11 10.21 12.47
CA SER A 277 -18.24 9.78 13.31
C SER A 277 -18.54 8.28 13.32
N GLY A 278 -17.51 7.41 13.35
CA GLY A 278 -17.67 5.96 13.37
C GLY A 278 -18.14 5.31 12.06
N THR A 279 -18.11 6.03 10.93
CA THR A 279 -18.73 5.56 9.67
C THR A 279 -17.80 4.76 8.78
N TYR A 280 -16.49 4.77 9.01
CA TYR A 280 -15.54 3.97 8.23
C TYR A 280 -15.57 2.51 8.63
N GLN A 281 -15.33 1.65 7.65
CA GLN A 281 -15.02 0.25 7.90
C GLN A 281 -13.69 0.16 8.65
N ALA A 282 -13.66 -0.59 9.75
CA ALA A 282 -12.40 -0.95 10.40
C ALA A 282 -11.52 -1.75 9.44
N VAL A 283 -10.21 -1.48 9.42
CA VAL A 283 -9.30 -2.20 8.53
C VAL A 283 -8.97 -3.58 9.08
N GLU A 284 -9.08 -4.58 8.21
CA GLU A 284 -8.54 -5.93 8.37
C GLU A 284 -7.62 -6.19 7.17
N ALA A 285 -6.30 -6.27 7.40
CA ALA A 285 -5.30 -6.33 6.35
C ALA A 285 -4.24 -7.42 6.60
N ASP A 286 -3.88 -8.14 5.54
CA ASP A 286 -2.74 -9.07 5.51
C ASP A 286 -1.75 -8.64 4.42
N ILE A 287 -0.58 -8.18 4.83
CA ILE A 287 0.43 -7.58 3.96
C ILE A 287 1.68 -8.47 3.98
N GLY A 288 2.11 -8.96 2.83
CA GLY A 288 3.26 -9.86 2.77
C GLY A 288 4.55 -9.17 3.22
N PHE A 289 4.90 -8.02 2.63
CA PHE A 289 6.04 -7.24 3.05
C PHE A 289 5.89 -5.73 2.79
N VAL A 290 6.63 -4.91 3.53
CA VAL A 290 6.81 -3.49 3.26
C VAL A 290 8.31 -3.20 3.27
N THR A 291 8.81 -2.56 2.21
CA THR A 291 10.18 -2.06 2.10
C THR A 291 10.11 -0.56 1.85
N GLY A 292 10.39 0.23 2.88
CA GLY A 292 10.18 1.69 2.83
C GLY A 292 10.87 2.43 3.96
N SER A 293 10.25 3.52 4.40
CA SER A 293 10.70 4.44 5.43
C SER A 293 9.64 4.74 6.49
N GLN A 294 8.35 4.74 6.18
CA GLN A 294 7.30 5.12 7.13
C GLN A 294 6.00 4.33 6.94
N VAL A 295 5.51 3.76 8.05
CA VAL A 295 4.22 3.09 8.17
C VAL A 295 3.41 3.71 9.31
N SER A 296 2.14 3.94 9.04
CA SER A 296 1.17 4.44 9.99
C SER A 296 0.01 3.46 10.09
N ILE A 297 -0.31 3.00 11.29
CA ILE A 297 -1.49 2.22 11.60
C ILE A 297 -2.30 3.01 12.63
N ILE A 298 -3.01 4.01 12.13
CA ILE A 298 -3.62 5.06 12.92
C ILE A 298 -5.03 5.31 12.40
N SER A 299 -6.06 4.92 13.16
CA SER A 299 -7.38 5.49 12.92
C SER A 299 -7.49 6.85 13.60
N ALA A 300 -7.77 7.91 12.84
CA ALA A 300 -8.00 9.24 13.41
C ALA A 300 -9.35 9.33 14.14
N ASP A 301 -10.27 8.43 13.83
CA ASP A 301 -11.55 8.28 14.48
C ASP A 301 -11.45 7.31 15.67
N ALA A 302 -11.67 7.81 16.88
CA ALA A 302 -11.60 6.99 18.10
C ALA A 302 -12.67 5.89 18.17
N ASP A 303 -13.76 6.02 17.41
CA ASP A 303 -14.84 5.04 17.35
C ASP A 303 -14.56 3.93 16.32
N VAL A 304 -13.55 4.11 15.47
CA VAL A 304 -13.11 3.11 14.48
C VAL A 304 -11.79 2.50 14.93
N ILE A 305 -11.84 1.29 15.47
CA ILE A 305 -10.64 0.53 15.86
C ILE A 305 -10.23 -0.39 14.71
N ASN A 306 -9.02 -0.17 14.16
CA ASN A 306 -8.43 -1.09 13.18
C ASN A 306 -8.28 -2.48 13.80
N LYS A 307 -8.93 -3.50 13.24
CA LYS A 307 -9.09 -4.79 13.93
C LYS A 307 -7.82 -5.64 13.90
N SER A 308 -7.32 -5.94 12.70
CA SER A 308 -6.19 -6.85 12.53
C SER A 308 -5.35 -6.41 11.34
N VAL A 309 -4.14 -5.90 11.61
CA VAL A 309 -3.15 -5.58 10.58
C VAL A 309 -1.96 -6.53 10.76
N ARG A 310 -1.77 -7.42 9.79
CA ARG A 310 -0.64 -8.35 9.75
C ARG A 310 0.35 -7.93 8.67
N ILE A 311 1.63 -7.91 9.01
CA ILE A 311 2.72 -7.65 8.07
C ILE A 311 3.73 -8.80 8.20
N GLY A 312 4.03 -9.51 7.11
CA GLY A 312 5.03 -10.58 7.13
C GLY A 312 6.42 -10.03 7.44
N THR A 313 6.92 -9.13 6.60
CA THR A 313 8.20 -8.41 6.80
C THR A 313 8.02 -6.91 6.73
N LEU A 314 8.48 -6.19 7.75
CA LEU A 314 8.51 -4.73 7.81
C LEU A 314 9.96 -4.25 7.81
N ASP A 315 10.49 -3.88 6.64
CA ASP A 315 11.86 -3.39 6.44
C ASP A 315 11.87 -1.87 6.22
N LEU A 316 12.13 -1.13 7.29
CA LEU A 316 12.08 0.32 7.31
C LEU A 316 13.45 0.93 7.58
N ASP A 317 13.87 1.83 6.69
CA ASP A 317 15.15 2.51 6.74
C ASP A 317 14.97 4.02 6.60
N GLY A 318 15.41 4.78 7.61
CA GLY A 318 15.38 6.24 7.64
C GLY A 318 16.21 6.89 6.54
N SER A 319 17.17 6.18 5.93
CA SER A 319 17.92 6.68 4.77
C SER A 319 17.06 6.79 3.49
N ARG A 320 15.90 6.12 3.45
CA ARG A 320 14.90 6.24 2.36
C ARG A 320 13.94 7.41 2.56
N LEU A 321 14.03 8.15 3.67
CA LEU A 321 13.22 9.35 3.88
C LEU A 321 13.59 10.39 2.82
N ALA A 322 12.68 10.59 1.87
CA ALA A 322 12.79 11.63 0.85
C ALA A 322 11.39 12.16 0.51
N ASN A 323 11.23 13.47 0.46
CA ASN A 323 9.97 14.11 0.07
C ASN A 323 9.80 14.04 -1.46
N SER A 324 8.56 14.01 -1.92
CA SER A 324 8.21 14.14 -3.33
C SER A 324 8.65 15.48 -3.93
N SER A 325 8.64 15.54 -5.26
CA SER A 325 8.74 16.77 -6.05
C SER A 325 7.43 16.91 -6.84
N ALA A 326 6.53 17.84 -6.53
CA ALA A 326 6.51 18.88 -5.49
C ALA A 326 6.49 18.36 -4.03
N PRO A 327 7.02 19.12 -3.05
CA PRO A 327 7.14 18.66 -1.66
C PRO A 327 5.80 18.66 -0.92
N TYR A 328 5.51 17.56 -0.22
CA TYR A 328 4.36 17.49 0.69
C TYR A 328 4.59 18.33 1.96
N PRO A 329 3.67 19.23 2.34
CA PRO A 329 3.86 20.14 3.47
C PRO A 329 4.01 19.47 4.85
N ARG A 330 3.37 18.31 5.05
CA ARG A 330 3.41 17.57 6.33
C ARG A 330 4.48 16.48 6.36
N TYR A 331 5.40 16.49 5.39
CA TYR A 331 6.55 15.60 5.38
C TYR A 331 7.38 15.78 6.65
N GLN A 332 7.60 14.70 7.39
CA GLN A 332 8.22 14.75 8.71
C GLN A 332 9.75 14.84 8.67
N GLY A 333 10.37 14.60 7.51
CA GLY A 333 11.82 14.61 7.34
C GLY A 333 12.54 13.71 8.33
N VAL A 334 13.70 14.16 8.81
CA VAL A 334 14.60 13.39 9.68
C VAL A 334 13.97 13.03 11.04
N GLY A 335 12.91 13.72 11.46
CA GLY A 335 12.15 13.43 12.69
C GLY A 335 11.06 12.38 12.54
N ALA A 336 10.94 11.78 11.35
CA ALA A 336 10.00 10.73 11.02
C ALA A 336 10.02 9.54 11.99
N ILE A 337 8.81 9.09 12.33
CA ILE A 337 8.59 7.81 13.03
C ILE A 337 8.47 6.72 11.95
N ALA A 338 9.13 5.58 12.16
CA ALA A 338 9.08 4.42 11.27
C ALA A 338 7.71 3.72 11.34
N LEU A 339 7.25 3.41 12.55
CA LEU A 339 5.94 2.80 12.80
C LEU A 339 5.16 3.61 13.83
N ALA A 340 4.00 4.13 13.45
CA ALA A 340 3.08 4.78 14.36
C ALA A 340 1.81 3.94 14.56
N LEU A 341 1.35 3.80 15.81
CA LEU A 341 0.22 2.97 16.21
C LEU A 341 -0.78 3.75 17.07
N MET A 342 -2.05 3.68 16.69
CA MET A 342 -3.17 4.33 17.38
C MET A 342 -4.51 3.70 16.97
N ASN A 343 -5.43 3.51 17.92
CA ASN A 343 -6.78 2.98 17.64
C ASN A 343 -6.73 1.65 16.85
N CYS A 344 -5.99 0.66 17.35
CA CYS A 344 -5.81 -0.64 16.70
C CYS A 344 -5.88 -1.80 17.69
N ASP A 345 -6.73 -2.80 17.44
CA ASP A 345 -6.86 -3.98 18.31
C ASP A 345 -5.61 -4.86 18.21
N THR A 346 -5.31 -5.42 17.02
CA THR A 346 -4.13 -6.27 16.85
C THR A 346 -3.26 -5.83 15.67
N THR A 347 -1.97 -5.60 15.94
CA THR A 347 -0.92 -5.50 14.92
C THR A 347 0.09 -6.64 15.11
N SER A 348 0.34 -7.42 14.06
CA SER A 348 1.31 -8.51 14.10
C SER A 348 2.33 -8.38 12.97
N ILE A 349 3.61 -8.48 13.31
CA ILE A 349 4.73 -8.31 12.38
C ILE A 349 5.63 -9.53 12.50
N GLY A 350 5.83 -10.28 11.42
CA GLY A 350 6.69 -11.47 11.44
C GLY A 350 8.15 -11.11 11.70
N GLU A 351 8.73 -10.29 10.82
CA GLU A 351 10.07 -9.73 10.93
C GLU A 351 10.01 -8.19 10.82
N MET A 352 10.62 -7.48 11.77
CA MET A 352 10.75 -6.03 11.75
C MET A 352 12.23 -5.65 11.71
N ARG A 353 12.62 -4.84 10.73
CA ARG A 353 13.95 -4.23 10.63
C ARG A 353 13.80 -2.72 10.65
N LEU A 354 14.52 -2.07 11.56
CA LEU A 354 14.51 -0.63 11.74
C LEU A 354 15.94 -0.09 11.64
N GLN A 355 16.23 0.74 10.65
CA GLN A 355 17.58 1.26 10.44
C GLN A 355 17.60 2.78 10.28
N ASN A 356 18.66 3.42 10.78
CA ASN A 356 19.02 4.81 10.46
C ASN A 356 17.95 5.87 10.81
N TYR A 357 17.20 5.68 11.91
CA TYR A 357 16.27 6.69 12.42
C TYR A 357 16.96 7.62 13.42
N ALA A 358 16.93 8.92 13.16
CA ALA A 358 17.47 9.90 14.10
C ALA A 358 16.68 9.95 15.42
N SER A 359 15.38 9.64 15.37
CA SER A 359 14.47 9.62 16.52
C SER A 359 14.09 8.20 16.95
N TYR A 360 13.15 8.08 17.90
CA TYR A 360 12.51 6.83 18.25
C TYR A 360 11.68 6.29 17.07
N PRO A 361 11.99 5.10 16.54
CA PRO A 361 11.36 4.60 15.33
C PRO A 361 9.94 4.08 15.55
N VAL A 362 9.55 3.65 16.76
CA VAL A 362 8.20 3.13 17.01
C VAL A 362 7.47 4.00 18.05
N ASN A 363 6.33 4.55 17.64
CA ASN A 363 5.46 5.35 18.49
C ASN A 363 4.11 4.66 18.69
N MET A 364 3.79 4.31 19.93
CA MET A 364 2.53 3.69 20.31
C MET A 364 1.74 4.69 21.15
N THR A 365 0.53 5.03 20.72
CA THR A 365 -0.25 6.08 21.36
C THR A 365 -1.52 5.54 22.01
N SER A 366 -2.68 6.14 21.77
CA SER A 366 -3.93 5.77 22.44
C SER A 366 -4.57 4.53 21.80
N ASN A 367 -5.31 3.75 22.60
CA ASN A 367 -6.27 2.75 22.11
C ASN A 367 -5.68 1.64 21.21
N TRP A 368 -4.45 1.18 21.49
CA TRP A 368 -3.94 -0.08 20.95
C TRP A 368 -3.98 -1.21 21.98
N ARG A 369 -4.26 -2.46 21.55
CA ARG A 369 -4.35 -3.62 22.47
C ARG A 369 -3.18 -4.60 22.32
N GLU A 370 -2.75 -4.94 21.12
CA GLU A 370 -1.60 -5.83 20.94
C GLU A 370 -0.70 -5.38 19.79
N LEU A 371 0.60 -5.28 20.07
CA LEU A 371 1.67 -5.28 19.07
C LEU A 371 2.51 -6.54 19.28
N SER A 372 2.51 -7.44 18.30
CA SER A 372 3.31 -8.66 18.31
C SER A 372 4.36 -8.64 17.21
N ILE A 373 5.62 -8.91 17.56
CA ILE A 373 6.75 -8.93 16.64
C ILE A 373 7.46 -10.27 16.77
N GLY A 374 7.57 -11.04 15.69
CA GLY A 374 8.30 -12.32 15.72
C GLY A 374 9.79 -12.11 15.95
N SER A 375 10.45 -11.37 15.06
CA SER A 375 11.85 -10.97 15.18
C SER A 375 12.02 -9.47 14.93
N LEU A 376 12.73 -8.78 15.83
CA LEU A 376 13.12 -7.39 15.71
C LEU A 376 14.63 -7.28 15.51
N TYR A 377 15.01 -6.58 14.46
CA TYR A 377 16.36 -6.05 14.25
C TYR A 377 16.33 -4.52 14.25
N PHE A 378 17.26 -3.89 14.98
CA PHE A 378 17.44 -2.44 14.89
C PHE A 378 18.91 -2.00 14.90
N ALA A 379 19.23 -0.96 14.13
CA ALA A 379 20.56 -0.37 14.06
C ALA A 379 20.52 1.13 13.75
N ASN A 380 21.41 1.92 14.36
CA ASN A 380 21.52 3.37 14.15
C ASN A 380 20.19 4.12 14.38
N CYS A 381 19.44 3.72 15.42
CA CYS A 381 18.14 4.29 15.77
C CYS A 381 18.23 5.16 17.05
N GLY A 382 17.44 6.24 17.10
CA GLY A 382 17.36 7.15 18.24
C GLY A 382 18.60 8.02 18.44
N ALA A 383 19.41 8.21 17.39
CA ALA A 383 20.72 8.86 17.46
C ALA A 383 20.72 10.29 18.00
N ALA A 384 19.71 11.05 17.60
CA ALA A 384 19.59 12.47 17.89
C ALA A 384 18.49 12.78 18.93
N ASP A 385 17.63 11.81 19.28
CA ASP A 385 16.57 12.03 20.26
C ASP A 385 17.14 12.11 21.68
N ASN A 386 17.05 13.30 22.26
CA ASN A 386 17.45 13.57 23.64
C ASN A 386 16.28 13.59 24.63
N THR A 387 15.05 13.41 24.15
CA THR A 387 13.82 13.57 24.93
C THR A 387 13.26 12.22 25.37
N LEU A 388 12.95 11.31 24.43
CA LEU A 388 12.26 10.06 24.75
C LEU A 388 13.21 8.87 24.77
N LYS A 389 14.26 8.91 23.93
CA LYS A 389 15.41 8.01 23.94
C LYS A 389 15.04 6.52 23.87
N GLY A 390 13.97 6.18 23.14
CA GLY A 390 13.45 4.80 23.05
C GLY A 390 13.54 4.22 21.64
N ILE A 391 13.55 2.89 21.50
CA ILE A 391 13.19 2.24 20.22
C ILE A 391 11.66 2.20 20.09
N PHE A 392 11.00 1.69 21.13
CA PHE A 392 9.56 1.76 21.33
C PHE A 392 9.25 2.84 22.35
N VAL A 393 8.40 3.78 21.97
CA VAL A 393 7.90 4.81 22.87
C VAL A 393 6.39 4.69 22.94
N GLN A 394 5.88 4.54 24.17
CA GLN A 394 4.47 4.68 24.46
C GLN A 394 4.20 6.03 25.13
N ARG A 395 3.30 6.83 24.56
CA ARG A 395 2.92 8.15 25.08
C ARG A 395 1.49 8.55 24.72
N ALA A 396 0.89 9.45 25.49
CA ALA A 396 -0.33 10.15 25.12
C ALA A 396 -0.06 11.12 23.94
N LEU A 397 -1.08 11.36 23.12
CA LEU A 397 -0.99 12.20 21.90
C LEU A 397 -0.88 13.69 22.21
N ASP A 398 -1.29 14.12 23.39
CA ASP A 398 -1.40 15.53 23.72
C ASP A 398 -0.50 15.82 24.93
N GLN A 399 0.45 16.74 24.78
CA GLN A 399 1.22 17.23 25.93
C GLN A 399 0.30 18.00 26.93
N ASP A 400 -0.89 18.44 26.47
CA ASP A 400 -1.81 19.29 27.23
C ASP A 400 -3.16 18.63 27.60
N ARG A 401 -3.48 17.41 27.13
CA ARG A 401 -4.66 16.65 27.60
C ARG A 401 -4.20 15.47 28.47
N ASN A 402 -4.59 15.56 29.74
CA ASN A 402 -4.45 14.54 30.77
C ASN A 402 -4.55 13.10 30.22
N GLU A 403 -3.42 12.40 30.27
CA GLU A 403 -3.29 10.96 30.54
C GLU A 403 -4.50 10.10 30.14
N LEU A 404 -4.62 9.75 28.86
CA LEU A 404 -5.27 8.48 28.57
C LEU A 404 -4.24 7.38 28.86
N PRO A 405 -4.46 6.54 29.89
CA PRO A 405 -3.58 5.41 30.14
C PRO A 405 -3.53 4.50 28.90
N PRO A 406 -2.49 3.66 28.73
CA PRO A 406 -2.57 2.59 27.75
C PRO A 406 -3.88 1.84 27.97
N PRO A 407 -4.51 1.34 26.90
CA PRO A 407 -5.71 0.53 27.05
C PRO A 407 -5.47 -0.58 28.06
N GLU A 408 -6.45 -0.78 28.94
CA GLU A 408 -6.35 -1.84 29.92
C GLU A 408 -6.09 -3.18 29.20
N GLY A 409 -4.98 -3.82 29.54
CA GLY A 409 -4.56 -5.07 28.90
C GLY A 409 -3.70 -4.93 27.65
N ALA A 410 -3.20 -3.73 27.32
CA ALA A 410 -2.27 -3.56 26.20
C ALA A 410 -0.98 -4.37 26.38
N VAL A 411 -0.56 -5.11 25.35
CA VAL A 411 0.63 -5.99 25.37
C VAL A 411 1.55 -5.76 24.17
N LEU A 412 2.82 -5.49 24.44
CA LEU A 412 3.91 -5.57 23.47
C LEU A 412 4.59 -6.95 23.59
N ARG A 413 4.52 -7.76 22.54
CA ARG A 413 5.16 -9.08 22.44
C ARG A 413 6.28 -9.02 21.42
N ILE A 414 7.48 -9.47 21.78
CA ILE A 414 8.61 -9.59 20.86
C ILE A 414 9.27 -10.96 21.04
N GLY A 415 9.23 -11.82 20.02
CA GLY A 415 9.81 -13.16 20.09
C GLY A 415 11.34 -13.11 20.23
N LYS A 416 12.01 -12.33 19.37
CA LYS A 416 13.47 -12.16 19.37
C LYS A 416 13.85 -10.70 19.11
N VAL A 417 14.82 -10.17 19.86
CA VAL A 417 15.40 -8.84 19.66
C VAL A 417 16.88 -8.96 19.36
N THR A 418 17.36 -8.24 18.33
CA THR A 418 18.79 -8.07 18.05
C THR A 418 19.07 -6.63 17.65
N GLY A 419 20.05 -5.98 18.30
CA GLY A 419 20.39 -4.61 17.93
C GLY A 419 21.44 -3.96 18.82
N ARG A 420 21.70 -2.69 18.55
CA ARG A 420 22.61 -1.85 19.32
C ARG A 420 21.96 -0.51 19.60
N LEU A 421 21.81 -0.15 20.88
CA LEU A 421 21.47 1.23 21.25
C LEU A 421 22.77 2.05 21.13
N GLU A 422 22.72 3.28 20.65
CA GLU A 422 23.96 4.07 20.69
C GLU A 422 24.25 4.51 22.13
N SER A 423 25.53 4.58 22.47
CA SER A 423 25.98 4.99 23.80
C SER A 423 25.61 6.46 24.04
N SER A 424 24.75 6.73 25.02
CA SER A 424 24.68 8.07 25.59
C SER A 424 25.93 8.29 26.42
N VAL A 425 26.68 9.37 26.15
CA VAL A 425 27.73 9.83 27.05
C VAL A 425 27.09 10.08 28.42
N ILE A 426 27.67 9.40 29.42
CA ILE A 426 27.44 9.47 30.86
C ILE A 426 26.58 10.66 31.25
N ALA A 427 25.39 10.38 31.74
CA ALA A 427 24.62 11.40 32.41
C ALA A 427 24.19 10.86 33.78
N LEU A 428 24.27 11.76 34.76
CA LEU A 428 24.15 11.54 36.20
C LEU A 428 22.83 10.82 36.56
N PRO A 429 22.71 10.27 37.79
CA PRO A 429 21.42 9.77 38.29
C PRO A 429 20.30 10.80 38.01
N GLY A 430 19.35 10.45 37.14
CA GLY A 430 18.24 11.32 36.72
C GLY A 430 18.19 11.68 35.23
N SER A 431 19.23 11.43 34.44
CA SER A 431 19.18 11.55 32.99
C SER A 431 18.83 10.22 32.34
N ALA A 432 17.74 10.17 31.56
CA ALA A 432 17.35 8.96 30.86
C ALA A 432 18.47 8.49 29.90
N GLY A 433 19.00 7.28 30.09
CA GLY A 433 19.76 6.57 29.06
C GLY A 433 18.87 6.17 27.88
N ARG A 434 19.47 5.68 26.79
CA ARG A 434 18.71 5.11 25.66
C ARG A 434 18.09 3.78 26.05
N ARG A 435 16.88 3.51 25.57
CA ARG A 435 16.01 2.40 26.00
C ARG A 435 15.51 1.59 24.80
N LEU A 436 15.35 0.29 24.98
CA LEU A 436 14.57 -0.51 24.03
C LEU A 436 13.09 -0.12 24.10
N VAL A 437 12.50 -0.07 25.30
CA VAL A 437 11.09 0.30 25.52
C VAL A 437 10.98 1.43 26.55
N ALA A 438 10.23 2.47 26.22
CA ALA A 438 9.92 3.56 27.14
C ALA A 438 8.42 3.80 27.18
N SER A 439 7.81 3.68 28.36
CA SER A 439 6.43 4.10 28.59
C SER A 439 6.39 5.37 29.43
N PHE A 440 5.66 6.37 28.93
CA PHE A 440 5.47 7.66 29.58
C PHE A 440 4.02 7.93 30.00
N SER A 441 3.07 7.04 29.67
CA SER A 441 1.64 7.29 29.90
C SER A 441 0.94 6.17 30.66
N GLY A 442 1.68 5.43 31.48
CA GLY A 442 1.16 4.32 32.29
C GLY A 442 2.07 3.11 32.23
N ARG A 443 1.57 1.95 32.63
CA ARG A 443 2.31 0.69 32.55
C ARG A 443 1.79 -0.15 31.39
N ILE A 444 2.67 -0.58 30.50
CA ILE A 444 2.35 -1.59 29.47
C ILE A 444 2.87 -2.95 29.87
N ARG A 445 2.18 -4.01 29.42
CA ARG A 445 2.71 -5.36 29.51
C ARG A 445 3.73 -5.58 28.40
N VAL A 446 4.96 -5.93 28.75
CA VAL A 446 6.01 -6.27 27.78
C VAL A 446 6.39 -7.73 27.96
N GLU A 447 6.44 -8.45 26.85
CA GLU A 447 6.87 -9.84 26.77
C GLU A 447 7.95 -9.97 25.71
N ILE A 448 9.18 -10.28 26.14
CA ILE A 448 10.31 -10.51 25.23
C ILE A 448 10.75 -11.96 25.41
N GLY A 449 10.83 -12.73 24.31
CA GLY A 449 11.25 -14.14 24.35
C GLY A 449 12.75 -14.33 24.41
N SER A 450 13.51 -13.58 23.59
CA SER A 450 14.98 -13.55 23.65
C SER A 450 15.51 -12.20 23.20
N ALA A 451 16.63 -11.76 23.77
CA ALA A 451 17.24 -10.47 23.44
C ALA A 451 18.75 -10.55 23.38
N LYS A 452 19.32 -10.04 22.29
CA LYS A 452 20.74 -9.74 22.10
C LYS A 452 20.90 -8.25 21.77
N VAL A 453 20.96 -7.42 22.81
CA VAL A 453 21.10 -5.97 22.68
C VAL A 453 22.44 -5.55 23.28
N SER A 454 23.18 -4.72 22.55
CA SER A 454 24.42 -4.10 23.06
C SER A 454 24.17 -2.62 23.35
N ASN A 455 24.78 -2.13 24.44
CA ASN A 455 24.65 -0.79 25.01
C ASN A 455 23.21 -0.40 25.44
N GLY A 456 23.07 0.45 26.45
CA GLY A 456 21.80 1.07 26.85
C GLY A 456 20.89 0.22 27.76
N MET A 457 19.69 0.75 28.01
CA MET A 457 18.68 0.24 28.94
C MET A 457 17.60 -0.59 28.22
N ILE A 458 16.97 -1.53 28.93
CA ILE A 458 15.87 -2.33 28.35
C ILE A 458 14.55 -1.58 28.43
N ALA A 459 14.17 -1.13 29.63
CA ALA A 459 12.81 -0.67 29.85
C ALA A 459 12.68 0.35 30.99
N SER A 460 11.73 1.27 30.84
CA SER A 460 11.29 2.19 31.90
C SER A 460 9.77 2.28 31.89
N GLY A 461 9.14 2.16 33.07
CA GLY A 461 7.68 2.29 33.25
C GLY A 461 6.86 1.11 32.71
N VAL A 462 7.41 -0.10 32.73
CA VAL A 462 6.76 -1.29 32.15
C VAL A 462 6.30 -2.28 33.22
N SER A 463 5.48 -3.26 32.87
CA SER A 463 5.22 -4.45 33.68
C SER A 463 5.34 -5.68 32.79
N GLY A 464 5.75 -6.85 33.29
CA GLY A 464 5.75 -8.06 32.48
C GLY A 464 6.92 -9.01 32.70
N SER A 465 7.19 -9.80 31.67
CA SER A 465 8.19 -10.87 31.68
C SER A 465 9.19 -10.61 30.56
N ILE A 466 10.47 -10.71 30.88
CA ILE A 466 11.56 -10.64 29.93
C ILE A 466 12.28 -11.97 30.03
N ASP A 467 12.07 -12.83 29.04
CA ASP A 467 12.87 -14.05 28.88
C ASP A 467 14.12 -13.71 28.07
N VAL A 468 15.27 -14.13 28.57
CA VAL A 468 16.58 -13.77 28.03
C VAL A 468 17.40 -15.03 27.89
N ASP A 469 17.03 -15.86 26.92
CA ASP A 469 17.93 -16.91 26.40
C ASP A 469 19.01 -16.25 25.50
N GLY A 470 20.02 -15.61 26.10
CA GLY A 470 21.06 -14.91 25.34
C GLY A 470 22.17 -14.26 26.17
N GLU A 471 23.31 -13.98 25.51
CA GLU A 471 24.41 -13.23 26.08
C GLU A 471 24.23 -11.72 25.83
N TRP A 472 24.32 -10.95 26.91
CA TRP A 472 24.36 -9.50 26.90
C TRP A 472 25.81 -9.08 27.00
N ASP A 473 26.41 -8.83 25.85
CA ASP A 473 27.72 -8.20 25.78
C ASP A 473 27.54 -6.70 25.93
N PHE A 474 27.90 -6.20 27.09
CA PHE A 474 27.88 -4.78 27.39
C PHE A 474 29.03 -4.04 26.68
N GLY A 475 30.02 -4.73 26.12
CA GLY A 475 31.23 -4.09 25.60
C GLY A 475 32.02 -3.36 26.70
N GLU A 476 33.21 -2.84 26.38
CA GLU A 476 34.00 -2.05 27.32
C GLU A 476 33.36 -0.66 27.54
N GLY A 477 32.88 -0.36 28.75
CA GLY A 477 32.35 0.96 29.11
C GLY A 477 31.26 0.99 30.20
N TYR A 478 30.70 2.18 30.43
CA TYR A 478 29.55 2.38 31.33
C TYR A 478 28.27 1.84 30.68
N ASN A 479 27.83 0.67 31.11
CA ASN A 479 26.62 0.04 30.60
C ASN A 479 25.58 -0.13 31.70
N GLU A 480 24.40 0.42 31.46
CA GLU A 480 23.34 0.51 32.45
C GLU A 480 22.20 -0.48 32.14
N ILE A 481 22.06 -1.55 32.94
CA ILE A 481 20.81 -2.32 32.98
C ILE A 481 19.86 -1.66 33.98
N ALA A 482 19.27 -0.52 33.61
CA ALA A 482 18.22 0.08 34.43
C ALA A 482 16.85 -0.42 33.96
N ILE A 483 16.14 -1.05 34.90
CA ILE A 483 14.72 -1.36 34.78
C ILE A 483 14.00 -0.55 35.84
N LEU A 484 13.28 0.50 35.41
CA LEU A 484 12.73 1.52 36.30
C LEU A 484 11.22 1.40 36.42
N GLY A 485 10.69 1.40 37.65
CA GLY A 485 9.26 1.66 37.90
C GLY A 485 8.31 0.50 37.59
N CYS A 486 8.79 -0.75 37.61
CA CYS A 486 8.00 -1.90 37.19
C CYS A 486 7.08 -2.46 38.28
N ARG A 487 5.83 -2.82 37.95
CA ARG A 487 4.95 -3.52 38.91
C ARG A 487 5.43 -4.93 39.21
N LYS A 488 5.71 -5.68 38.15
CA LYS A 488 6.17 -7.06 38.20
C LYS A 488 7.14 -7.25 37.07
N LEU A 489 8.31 -7.76 37.40
CA LEU A 489 9.36 -8.09 36.46
C LEU A 489 9.77 -9.54 36.71
N ILE A 490 9.67 -10.37 35.68
CA ILE A 490 10.24 -11.71 35.67
C ILE A 490 11.38 -11.71 34.66
N VAL A 491 12.58 -12.08 35.09
CA VAL A 491 13.75 -12.25 34.21
C VAL A 491 14.23 -13.69 34.30
N THR A 492 14.34 -14.36 33.16
CA THR A 492 14.81 -15.75 33.07
C THR A 492 16.07 -15.83 32.20
N GLY A 493 17.06 -16.63 32.60
CA GLY A 493 18.21 -17.01 31.75
C GLY A 493 19.24 -15.93 31.42
N MET A 494 19.05 -14.69 31.90
CA MET A 494 19.89 -13.54 31.54
C MET A 494 21.37 -13.79 31.84
N LYS A 495 22.23 -13.63 30.83
CA LYS A 495 23.70 -13.66 30.97
C LYS A 495 24.29 -12.28 30.73
N ALA A 496 24.78 -11.63 31.78
CA ALA A 496 25.42 -10.32 31.72
C ALA A 496 26.95 -10.43 31.71
N THR A 497 27.62 -9.98 30.64
CA THR A 497 29.10 -9.98 30.51
C THR A 497 29.64 -8.57 30.31
N ASN A 498 30.76 -8.20 30.96
CA ASN A 498 31.39 -6.86 30.90
C ASN A 498 30.60 -5.71 31.59
N ALA A 499 29.81 -5.99 32.63
CA ALA A 499 28.97 -4.99 33.29
C ALA A 499 29.70 -4.21 34.42
N ALA A 500 30.75 -3.46 34.06
CA ALA A 500 31.64 -2.79 35.03
C ALA A 500 30.94 -1.77 35.96
N THR A 501 29.78 -1.24 35.57
CA THR A 501 28.95 -0.32 36.38
C THR A 501 27.46 -0.55 36.11
N THR A 502 26.89 -1.64 36.61
CA THR A 502 25.44 -1.84 36.56
C THR A 502 24.75 -0.99 37.60
N TYR A 503 23.89 -0.06 37.18
CA TYR A 503 22.90 0.57 38.06
C TYR A 503 21.64 -0.31 38.04
N GLY A 504 21.19 -0.77 39.21
CA GLY A 504 20.18 -1.82 39.39
C GLY A 504 18.74 -1.55 38.93
N MET A 505 17.83 -2.41 39.42
CA MET A 505 16.40 -2.43 39.09
C MET A 505 15.61 -1.49 40.03
N TYR A 506 15.71 -0.18 39.83
CA TYR A 506 15.13 0.81 40.75
C TYR A 506 13.60 0.93 40.66
N GLY A 507 12.96 1.12 41.81
CA GLY A 507 11.53 1.49 41.89
C GLY A 507 10.56 0.43 41.37
N SER A 508 11.00 -0.83 41.27
CA SER A 508 10.12 -1.94 40.91
C SER A 508 9.46 -2.53 42.16
N GLU A 509 8.19 -2.93 42.07
CA GLU A 509 7.44 -3.50 43.20
C GLU A 509 7.80 -4.98 43.41
N GLU A 510 7.73 -5.81 42.36
CA GLU A 510 8.07 -7.24 42.40
C GLU A 510 9.13 -7.58 41.34
N ILE A 511 10.24 -8.16 41.76
CA ILE A 511 11.31 -8.66 40.88
C ILE A 511 11.51 -10.15 41.14
N THR A 512 11.47 -10.95 40.07
CA THR A 512 11.78 -12.38 40.07
C THR A 512 12.91 -12.66 39.08
N LEU A 513 14.05 -13.18 39.56
CA LEU A 513 15.16 -13.62 38.72
C LEU A 513 15.27 -15.15 38.77
N ILE A 514 15.33 -15.80 37.60
CA ILE A 514 15.36 -17.26 37.44
C ILE A 514 16.53 -17.64 36.54
N GLY A 515 17.53 -18.36 37.07
CA GLY A 515 18.64 -18.90 36.28
C GLY A 515 19.51 -17.83 35.60
N CYS A 516 19.57 -16.63 36.15
CA CYS A 516 20.41 -15.55 35.62
C CYS A 516 21.87 -15.70 36.08
N GLU A 517 22.81 -15.27 35.24
CA GLU A 517 24.26 -15.24 35.49
C GLU A 517 24.80 -13.83 35.15
N GLY A 518 25.63 -13.25 36.01
CA GLY A 518 26.22 -11.95 35.70
C GLY A 518 27.15 -11.42 36.78
N GLU A 519 28.15 -10.65 36.36
CA GLU A 519 28.95 -9.80 37.25
C GLU A 519 28.24 -8.44 37.37
N PHE A 520 27.28 -8.33 38.27
CA PHE A 520 26.62 -7.05 38.54
C PHE A 520 27.57 -6.16 39.35
N GLY A 521 27.78 -4.92 38.90
CA GLY A 521 28.63 -3.97 39.62
C GLY A 521 28.06 -3.55 40.99
N VAL A 522 28.87 -2.81 41.76
CA VAL A 522 28.65 -2.32 43.15
C VAL A 522 27.37 -1.46 43.38
N GLY A 523 26.52 -1.26 42.37
CA GLY A 523 25.35 -0.39 42.37
C GLY A 523 24.01 -1.10 42.20
N PHE A 524 23.95 -2.42 42.46
CA PHE A 524 22.70 -3.18 42.42
C PHE A 524 21.80 -2.86 43.63
N ASP A 525 21.01 -1.79 43.51
CA ASP A 525 20.04 -1.38 44.53
C ASP A 525 18.67 -2.02 44.28
N TYR A 526 18.24 -2.86 45.22
CA TYR A 526 16.90 -3.45 45.30
C TYR A 526 16.16 -3.02 46.57
N THR A 527 16.66 -1.98 47.27
CA THR A 527 16.04 -1.50 48.50
C THR A 527 14.66 -0.91 48.19
N GLY A 528 13.60 -1.59 48.67
CA GLY A 528 12.20 -1.17 48.53
C GLY A 528 11.31 -2.08 47.67
N ALA A 529 11.86 -3.05 46.95
CA ALA A 529 11.07 -4.06 46.22
C ALA A 529 10.76 -5.29 47.10
N SER A 530 9.62 -5.95 46.91
CA SER A 530 9.45 -7.35 47.36
C SER A 530 10.19 -8.26 46.37
N THR A 531 11.50 -8.41 46.58
CA THR A 531 12.36 -9.21 45.70
C THR A 531 12.23 -10.70 46.06
N ASN A 532 11.72 -11.50 45.12
CA ASN A 532 11.74 -12.96 45.20
C ASN A 532 12.87 -13.47 44.29
N ILE A 533 14.05 -13.69 44.85
CA ILE A 533 15.17 -14.27 44.11
C ILE A 533 14.98 -15.80 44.12
N VAL A 534 14.60 -16.37 42.97
CA VAL A 534 14.27 -17.80 42.87
C VAL A 534 15.50 -18.64 42.53
N SER A 535 16.45 -18.12 41.73
CA SER A 535 17.80 -18.68 41.58
C SER A 535 18.75 -17.71 40.86
N ILE A 536 20.00 -17.61 41.34
CA ILE A 536 21.09 -16.93 40.64
C ILE A 536 22.21 -17.96 40.47
N GLY A 537 22.67 -18.18 39.23
CA GLY A 537 23.65 -19.22 38.89
C GLY A 537 25.06 -18.94 39.42
N LYS A 538 25.37 -17.68 39.77
CA LYS A 538 26.58 -17.24 40.46
C LYS A 538 26.21 -16.18 41.52
N PRO A 539 26.92 -16.06 42.65
CA PRO A 539 26.62 -15.03 43.65
C PRO A 539 26.65 -13.64 43.01
N ILE A 540 25.65 -12.80 43.28
CA ILE A 540 25.76 -11.35 43.08
C ILE A 540 26.80 -10.89 44.11
N VAL A 541 28.01 -10.54 43.65
CA VAL A 541 29.05 -10.00 44.52
C VAL A 541 28.92 -8.48 44.43
N GLY A 542 28.39 -7.88 45.49
CA GLY A 542 28.23 -6.43 45.61
C GLY A 542 29.52 -5.68 45.87
#